data_AF-A0A817Q5V4-F1
#
_entry.id   AF-A0A817Q5V4-F1
#
_cell.length_a   1.000
_cell.length_b   1.000
_cell.length_c   1.000
_cell.angle_alpha   90.00
_cell.angle_beta   90.00
_cell.angle_gamma   90.00
#
_symmetry.space_group_name_H-M   'P 1'
#
loop_
_entity.id
_entity.type
_entity.pdbx_description
1 polymer ?
#
loop_
_entity_poly.entity_id
_entity_poly.type
_entity_poly.pdbx_seq_one_letter_code
_entity_poly.pdbx_strand_id
1 'polypeptide(L)'
;MLINKISLETNQPTRSSRMKYTFLMLCLILCGVSFVLYSNTTLDWKILHSLIRNSLIIMSYSSENVTFNYTDNIFEKFLNKNNITSIENRRFAIFACSIHSTTHAYSFYTPITAASWKRAGYETIVVFVGDFTMPNILTSRLNLSRTYLKHIGAYLIDIQCNSSYAVKLSQLVRVFSGFLPDSIVHDNDDILTSDSDLMPLKTSEYRPTNRTDGFIFNAFCCGSFHRRGRSYRMFPS
;
A
#
# COMPACT_ATOMS: atom_id res chain seq x y z
N MET A 1 -46.27 -4.19 36.50
CA MET A 1 -45.81 -3.57 35.23
C MET A 1 -44.62 -4.40 34.75
N LEU A 2 -44.86 -5.38 33.87
CA LEU A 2 -43.82 -6.23 33.27
C LEU A 2 -43.24 -5.53 32.04
N ILE A 3 -41.94 -5.25 32.04
CA ILE A 3 -41.21 -4.79 30.84
C ILE A 3 -40.58 -6.03 30.19
N ASN A 4 -41.17 -6.47 29.07
CA ASN A 4 -40.59 -7.51 28.22
C ASN A 4 -39.31 -6.98 27.57
N LYS A 5 -38.18 -7.59 27.91
CA LYS A 5 -36.87 -7.32 27.31
C LYS A 5 -36.81 -8.08 25.97
N ILE A 6 -37.12 -7.39 24.87
CA ILE A 6 -36.97 -7.92 23.52
C ILE A 6 -35.47 -7.97 23.21
N SER A 7 -34.90 -9.19 23.22
CA SER A 7 -33.54 -9.45 22.75
C SER A 7 -33.57 -9.56 21.23
N LEU A 8 -33.14 -8.50 20.54
CA LEU A 8 -32.89 -8.53 19.10
C LEU A 8 -31.58 -9.30 18.85
N GLU A 9 -31.69 -10.59 18.51
CA GLU A 9 -30.59 -11.35 17.92
C GLU A 9 -30.23 -10.74 16.56
N THR A 10 -29.18 -9.93 16.56
CA THR A 10 -28.58 -9.45 15.32
C THR A 10 -27.76 -10.58 14.73
N ASN A 11 -28.27 -11.19 13.65
CA ASN A 11 -27.56 -12.19 12.85
C ASN A 11 -26.28 -11.58 12.27
N GLN A 12 -25.18 -11.64 13.04
CA GLN A 12 -23.89 -11.19 12.54
C GLN A 12 -23.41 -12.14 11.44
N PRO A 13 -23.03 -11.60 10.26
CA PRO A 13 -22.52 -12.43 9.18
C PRO A 13 -21.26 -13.17 9.64
N THR A 14 -21.27 -14.49 9.41
CA THR A 14 -20.16 -15.39 9.76
C THR A 14 -18.86 -14.93 9.08
N ARG A 15 -17.72 -15.16 9.73
CA ARG A 15 -16.39 -14.78 9.23
C ARG A 15 -16.13 -15.24 7.78
N SER A 16 -16.71 -16.39 7.40
CA SER A 16 -16.64 -16.96 6.05
C SER A 16 -17.38 -16.12 5.00
N SER A 17 -18.54 -15.54 5.32
CA SER A 17 -19.28 -14.71 4.35
C SER A 17 -18.55 -13.38 4.09
N ARG A 18 -17.92 -12.78 5.11
CA ARG A 18 -17.19 -11.51 4.97
C ARG A 18 -16.02 -11.59 4.00
N MET A 19 -15.20 -12.63 4.08
CA MET A 19 -14.08 -12.81 3.15
C MET A 19 -14.54 -12.92 1.68
N LYS A 20 -15.70 -13.55 1.44
CA LYS A 20 -16.27 -13.67 0.09
C LYS A 20 -16.67 -12.30 -0.48
N TYR A 21 -17.26 -11.43 0.34
CA TYR A 21 -17.61 -10.07 -0.10
C TYR A 21 -16.38 -9.20 -0.38
N THR A 22 -15.35 -9.27 0.48
CA THR A 22 -14.09 -8.55 0.29
C THR A 22 -13.41 -8.97 -1.01
N PHE A 23 -13.34 -10.28 -1.28
CA PHE A 23 -12.76 -10.82 -2.51
C PHE A 23 -13.56 -10.41 -3.75
N LEU A 24 -14.90 -10.52 -3.71
CA LEU A 24 -15.76 -10.12 -4.82
C LEU A 24 -15.61 -8.63 -5.15
N MET A 25 -15.56 -7.77 -4.13
CA MET A 25 -15.32 -6.33 -4.31
C MET A 25 -13.95 -6.07 -4.94
N LEU A 26 -12.88 -6.73 -4.48
CA LEU A 26 -11.55 -6.61 -5.09
C LEU A 26 -11.58 -6.98 -6.57
N CYS A 27 -12.24 -8.09 -6.92
CA CYS A 27 -12.41 -8.52 -8.31
C CYS A 27 -13.19 -7.49 -9.14
N LEU A 28 -14.27 -6.92 -8.61
CA LEU A 28 -15.05 -5.88 -9.31
C LEU A 28 -14.24 -4.60 -9.52
N ILE A 29 -13.42 -4.20 -8.55
CA ILE A 29 -12.51 -3.05 -8.69
C ILE A 29 -11.46 -3.34 -9.74
N LEU A 30 -10.82 -4.51 -9.70
CA LEU A 30 -9.81 -4.90 -10.68
C LEU A 30 -10.40 -4.97 -12.09
N CYS A 31 -11.63 -5.48 -12.24
CA CYS A 31 -12.36 -5.48 -13.51
C CYS A 31 -12.72 -4.06 -13.97
N GLY A 32 -13.23 -3.21 -13.08
CA GLY A 32 -13.61 -1.83 -13.38
C GLY A 32 -12.39 -0.99 -13.78
N VAL A 33 -11.31 -1.11 -13.02
CA VAL A 33 -9.99 -0.54 -13.34
C VAL A 33 -9.56 -1.09 -14.71
N SER A 34 -9.49 -2.41 -14.91
CA SER A 34 -9.08 -2.98 -16.21
C SER A 34 -9.92 -2.49 -17.40
N PHE A 35 -11.24 -2.38 -17.25
CA PHE A 35 -12.15 -1.89 -18.29
C PHE A 35 -11.89 -0.42 -18.61
N VAL A 36 -11.80 0.42 -17.58
CA VAL A 36 -11.47 1.84 -17.68
C VAL A 36 -10.09 2.03 -18.33
N LEU A 37 -9.13 1.22 -17.93
CA LEU A 37 -7.77 1.25 -18.45
C LEU A 37 -7.68 0.76 -19.91
N TYR A 38 -8.57 -0.14 -20.33
CA TYR A 38 -8.64 -0.67 -21.69
C TYR A 38 -9.37 0.28 -22.67
N SER A 39 -10.29 1.10 -22.18
CA SER A 39 -11.18 1.92 -23.02
C SER A 39 -10.55 3.21 -23.56
N ASN A 40 -9.28 3.52 -23.22
CA ASN A 40 -8.45 4.58 -23.81
C ASN A 40 -9.13 5.97 -23.88
N THR A 41 -10.06 6.25 -22.97
CA THR A 41 -10.76 7.54 -22.87
C THR A 41 -9.98 8.51 -21.98
N THR A 42 -10.25 9.81 -22.14
CA THR A 42 -9.78 10.89 -21.25
C THR A 42 -10.36 10.70 -19.85
N LEU A 43 -9.78 9.76 -19.11
CA LEU A 43 -10.26 9.39 -17.79
C LEU A 43 -9.91 10.47 -16.77
N ASP A 44 -10.89 10.90 -15.98
CA ASP A 44 -10.63 11.71 -14.80
C ASP A 44 -10.00 10.84 -13.70
N TRP A 45 -8.70 11.01 -13.52
CA TRP A 45 -7.89 10.32 -12.52
C TRP A 45 -8.40 10.52 -11.09
N LYS A 46 -9.09 11.63 -10.79
CA LYS A 46 -9.69 11.87 -9.47
C LYS A 46 -10.81 10.88 -9.19
N ILE A 47 -11.63 10.56 -10.19
CA ILE A 47 -12.72 9.58 -10.06
C ILE A 47 -12.14 8.21 -9.79
N LEU A 48 -11.14 7.78 -10.57
CA LEU A 48 -10.46 6.50 -10.37
C LEU A 48 -9.80 6.41 -8.99
N HIS A 49 -9.13 7.47 -8.56
CA HIS A 49 -8.52 7.53 -7.24
C HIS A 49 -9.56 7.47 -6.11
N SER A 50 -10.69 8.18 -6.26
CA SER A 50 -11.81 8.14 -5.31
C SER A 50 -12.42 6.73 -5.21
N LEU A 51 -12.62 6.06 -6.35
CA LEU A 51 -13.12 4.68 -6.39
C LEU A 51 -12.17 3.72 -5.66
N ILE A 52 -10.87 3.72 -6.01
CA ILE A 52 -9.88 2.87 -5.34
C ILE A 52 -9.83 3.17 -3.84
N ARG A 53 -9.79 4.45 -3.45
CA ARG A 53 -9.74 4.86 -2.05
C ARG A 53 -10.96 4.37 -1.27
N ASN A 54 -12.17 4.62 -1.76
CA ASN A 54 -13.41 4.25 -1.08
C ASN A 54 -13.54 2.73 -0.96
N SER A 55 -13.21 2.01 -2.03
CA SER A 55 -13.17 0.56 -2.02
C SER A 55 -12.21 -0.01 -0.98
N LEU A 56 -10.98 0.53 -0.91
CA LEU A 56 -10.01 0.10 0.09
C LEU A 56 -10.50 0.38 1.52
N ILE A 57 -11.12 1.55 1.76
CA ILE A 57 -11.71 1.88 3.06
C ILE A 57 -12.76 0.83 3.48
N ILE A 58 -13.66 0.44 2.57
CA ILE A 58 -14.67 -0.59 2.83
C ILE A 58 -14.02 -1.92 3.19
N MET A 59 -12.94 -2.30 2.49
CA MET A 59 -12.21 -3.54 2.78
C MET A 59 -11.57 -3.53 4.17
N SER A 60 -10.95 -2.42 4.59
CA SER A 60 -10.37 -2.33 5.94
C SER A 60 -11.43 -2.34 7.03
N TYR A 61 -12.55 -1.63 6.82
CA TYR A 61 -13.68 -1.64 7.76
C TYR A 61 -14.27 -3.04 7.96
N SER A 62 -14.34 -3.84 6.90
CA SER A 62 -14.83 -5.22 6.97
C SER A 62 -13.90 -6.13 7.79
N SER A 63 -12.60 -5.81 7.84
CA SER A 63 -11.58 -6.60 8.55
C SER A 63 -11.52 -6.31 10.06
N GLU A 64 -11.99 -5.14 10.49
CA GLU A 64 -12.02 -4.73 11.90
C GLU A 64 -13.40 -5.03 12.48
N ASN A 65 -13.52 -6.11 13.25
CA ASN A 65 -14.69 -6.36 14.11
C ASN A 65 -14.74 -5.27 15.20
N VAL A 66 -15.35 -4.13 14.91
CA VAL A 66 -15.65 -3.14 15.95
C VAL A 66 -17.14 -2.79 15.91
N THR A 67 -17.88 -3.34 16.87
CA THR A 67 -19.11 -2.72 17.38
C THR A 67 -18.74 -1.39 18.02
N PHE A 68 -18.93 -0.30 17.29
CA PHE A 68 -18.85 1.05 17.86
C PHE A 68 -20.21 1.43 18.44
N ASN A 69 -20.29 1.52 19.78
CA ASN A 69 -21.28 2.36 20.43
C ASN A 69 -20.93 3.81 20.09
N TYR A 70 -21.78 4.42 19.26
CA TYR A 70 -21.64 5.78 18.78
C TYR A 70 -22.22 6.74 19.83
N THR A 71 -21.43 7.19 20.81
CA THR A 71 -21.76 8.47 21.50
C THR A 71 -20.63 9.25 22.20
N ASP A 72 -19.49 8.69 22.66
CA ASP A 72 -18.71 9.46 23.69
C ASP A 72 -17.34 10.04 23.32
N ASN A 73 -16.83 9.97 22.07
CA ASN A 73 -15.43 10.35 21.79
C ASN A 73 -15.16 11.53 20.85
N ILE A 74 -16.17 12.31 20.46
CA ILE A 74 -15.95 13.50 19.62
C ILE A 74 -15.48 14.71 20.46
N PHE A 75 -15.85 14.77 21.75
CA PHE A 75 -15.55 15.94 22.59
C PHE A 75 -14.13 15.90 23.21
N GLU A 76 -13.59 14.74 23.58
CA GLU A 76 -12.20 14.64 24.06
C GLU A 76 -11.16 14.90 22.97
N LYS A 77 -11.49 14.60 21.70
CA LYS A 77 -10.58 14.81 20.57
C LYS A 77 -10.34 16.29 20.25
N PHE A 78 -11.21 17.19 20.73
CA PHE A 78 -11.06 18.63 20.55
C PHE A 78 -10.27 19.32 21.67
N LEU A 79 -10.21 18.75 22.87
CA LEU A 79 -9.61 19.41 24.04
C LEU A 79 -8.10 19.12 24.23
N ASN A 80 -7.53 18.16 23.49
CA ASN A 80 -6.12 17.77 23.67
C ASN A 80 -5.17 18.30 22.58
N LYS A 81 -5.56 19.36 21.85
CA LYS A 81 -4.81 19.93 20.70
C LYS A 81 -3.57 20.77 21.10
N ASN A 82 -3.23 20.86 22.39
CA ASN A 82 -2.14 21.71 22.88
C ASN A 82 -0.99 20.92 23.55
N ASN A 83 -0.75 19.67 23.15
CA ASN A 83 0.40 18.92 23.64
C ASN A 83 1.30 18.50 22.48
N ILE A 84 2.48 19.13 22.43
CA ILE A 84 3.73 18.74 21.75
C ILE A 84 3.48 17.85 20.53
N THR A 85 3.40 18.45 19.34
CA THR A 85 3.51 17.71 18.09
C THR A 85 4.88 17.04 18.07
N SER A 86 4.95 15.77 18.48
CA SER A 86 6.06 14.92 18.06
C SER A 86 6.10 15.02 16.55
N ILE A 87 7.19 15.55 16.01
CA ILE A 87 7.42 15.56 14.57
C ILE A 87 7.47 14.09 14.17
N GLU A 88 6.34 13.53 13.72
CA GLU A 88 6.33 12.17 13.17
C GLU A 88 7.26 12.19 11.95
N ASN A 89 8.22 11.27 11.92
CA ASN A 89 9.08 11.07 10.77
C ASN A 89 8.24 10.83 9.52
N ARG A 90 8.73 11.28 8.35
CA ARG A 90 8.06 10.92 7.09
C ARG A 90 8.25 9.44 6.87
N ARG A 91 7.24 8.81 6.27
CA ARG A 91 7.19 7.35 6.09
C ARG A 91 7.15 7.03 4.61
N PHE A 92 8.02 6.14 4.13
CA PHE A 92 8.09 5.72 2.74
C PHE A 92 7.92 4.21 2.61
N ALA A 93 7.06 3.78 1.68
CA ALA A 93 6.98 2.40 1.23
C ALA A 93 7.68 2.30 -0.14
N ILE A 94 8.78 1.54 -0.19
CA ILE A 94 9.49 1.23 -1.43
C ILE A 94 9.16 -0.17 -1.89
N PHE A 95 8.77 -0.30 -3.15
CA PHE A 95 8.57 -1.57 -3.82
C PHE A 95 8.98 -1.46 -5.27
N ALA A 96 9.41 -2.58 -5.83
CA ALA A 96 9.94 -2.63 -7.18
C ALA A 96 9.20 -3.69 -7.99
N CYS A 97 9.14 -3.48 -9.30
CA CYS A 97 8.61 -4.47 -10.22
C CYS A 97 9.42 -4.51 -11.51
N SER A 98 9.51 -5.71 -12.09
CA SER A 98 10.05 -5.87 -13.45
C SER A 98 9.00 -5.42 -14.46
N ILE A 99 9.40 -4.59 -15.43
CA ILE A 99 8.55 -4.21 -16.57
C ILE A 99 8.43 -5.33 -17.62
N HIS A 100 9.28 -6.35 -17.51
CA HIS A 100 9.35 -7.50 -18.44
C HIS A 100 8.60 -8.73 -17.96
N SER A 101 8.00 -8.70 -16.76
CA SER A 101 7.28 -9.84 -16.21
C SER A 101 5.99 -10.09 -16.99
N THR A 102 5.98 -11.14 -17.81
CA THR A 102 4.82 -11.54 -18.64
C THR A 102 3.84 -12.44 -17.88
N THR A 103 4.33 -13.24 -16.93
CA THR A 103 3.53 -14.16 -16.11
C THR A 103 2.71 -13.45 -15.05
N HIS A 104 3.27 -12.39 -14.45
CA HIS A 104 2.63 -11.61 -13.41
C HIS A 104 2.77 -10.13 -13.78
N ALA A 105 1.66 -9.48 -14.10
CA ALA A 105 1.64 -8.09 -14.53
C ALA A 105 1.86 -7.14 -13.34
N TYR A 106 2.98 -7.26 -12.62
CA TYR A 106 3.25 -6.49 -11.41
C TYR A 106 3.20 -4.98 -11.65
N SER A 107 3.63 -4.51 -12.83
CA SER A 107 3.51 -3.12 -13.25
C SER A 107 2.07 -2.61 -13.33
N PHE A 108 1.08 -3.49 -13.49
CA PHE A 108 -0.35 -3.17 -13.45
C PHE A 108 -0.90 -3.08 -12.02
N TYR A 109 -0.34 -3.84 -11.08
CA TYR A 109 -0.77 -3.81 -9.68
C TYR A 109 -0.14 -2.68 -8.86
N THR A 110 1.04 -2.18 -9.27
CA THR A 110 1.74 -1.12 -8.54
C THR A 110 0.90 0.13 -8.24
N PRO A 111 -0.01 0.62 -9.11
CA PRO A 111 -0.91 1.73 -8.77
C PRO A 111 -1.80 1.45 -7.54
N ILE A 112 -2.34 0.24 -7.46
CA ILE A 112 -3.25 -0.17 -6.37
C ILE A 112 -2.45 -0.37 -5.08
N THR A 113 -1.27 -0.99 -5.19
CA THR A 113 -0.34 -1.15 -4.06
C THR A 113 0.10 0.21 -3.52
N ALA A 114 0.45 1.15 -4.39
CA ALA A 114 0.82 2.50 -4.00
C ALA A 114 -0.33 3.24 -3.29
N ALA A 115 -1.55 3.17 -3.85
CA ALA A 115 -2.72 3.77 -3.22
C ALA A 115 -3.01 3.18 -1.83
N SER A 116 -2.80 1.86 -1.67
CA SER A 116 -2.98 1.15 -0.40
C SER A 116 -1.98 1.60 0.67
N TRP A 117 -0.70 1.77 0.31
CA TRP A 117 0.32 2.32 1.20
C TRP A 117 0.08 3.79 1.54
N LYS A 118 -0.34 4.60 0.55
CA LYS A 118 -0.69 6.00 0.78
C LYS A 118 -1.81 6.16 1.80
N ARG A 119 -2.82 5.29 1.72
CA ARG A 119 -3.89 5.20 2.71
C ARG A 119 -3.39 4.79 4.10
N ALA A 120 -2.35 3.96 4.18
CA ALA A 120 -1.70 3.57 5.42
C ALA A 120 -0.79 4.65 6.02
N GLY A 121 -0.67 5.83 5.39
CA GLY A 121 0.14 6.95 5.87
C GLY A 121 1.60 6.93 5.40
N TYR A 122 1.89 6.18 4.33
CA TYR A 122 3.20 6.10 3.69
C TYR A 122 3.21 6.85 2.35
N GLU A 123 4.21 7.69 2.11
CA GLU A 123 4.59 8.06 0.74
C GLU A 123 5.13 6.83 0.01
N THR A 124 5.10 6.84 -1.32
CA THR A 124 5.41 5.62 -2.09
C THR A 124 6.52 5.88 -3.09
N ILE A 125 7.48 4.95 -3.12
CA ILE A 125 8.60 4.92 -4.04
C ILE A 125 8.44 3.66 -4.89
N VAL A 126 8.13 3.84 -6.16
CA VAL A 126 7.92 2.74 -7.09
C VAL A 126 9.13 2.65 -8.01
N VAL A 127 9.82 1.51 -7.95
CA VAL A 127 10.99 1.28 -8.80
C VAL A 127 10.61 0.36 -9.95
N PHE A 128 10.64 0.88 -11.17
CA PHE A 128 10.48 0.10 -12.39
C PHE A 128 11.85 -0.38 -12.86
N VAL A 129 11.99 -1.70 -13.00
CA VAL A 129 13.26 -2.32 -13.34
C VAL A 129 13.14 -3.03 -14.68
N GLY A 130 14.05 -2.76 -15.60
CA GLY A 130 14.13 -3.49 -16.85
C GLY A 130 14.84 -2.74 -17.95
N ASP A 131 14.88 -3.37 -19.12
CA ASP A 131 15.32 -2.70 -20.33
C ASP A 131 14.20 -1.79 -20.80
N PHE A 132 14.40 -0.48 -20.91
CA PHE A 132 13.42 0.47 -21.44
C PHE A 132 13.63 0.77 -22.93
N THR A 133 14.67 0.20 -23.55
CA THR A 133 15.07 0.47 -24.94
C THR A 133 14.51 -0.50 -25.96
N MET A 134 14.07 -1.71 -25.54
CA MET A 134 13.42 -2.65 -26.47
C MET A 134 12.12 -2.06 -27.07
N PRO A 135 11.73 -2.49 -28.28
CA PRO A 135 10.46 -2.08 -28.85
C PRO A 135 9.28 -2.57 -28.00
N ASN A 136 8.21 -1.76 -27.97
CA ASN A 136 6.92 -2.09 -27.33
C ASN A 136 6.94 -2.32 -25.80
N ILE A 137 8.01 -1.94 -25.08
CA ILE A 137 8.04 -2.04 -23.60
C ILE A 137 7.12 -1.04 -22.93
N LEU A 138 7.09 0.19 -23.43
CA LEU A 138 6.18 1.25 -22.96
C LEU A 138 4.76 0.97 -23.49
N THR A 139 4.24 -0.20 -23.13
CA THR A 139 2.86 -0.59 -23.38
C THR A 139 1.92 0.46 -22.78
N SER A 140 0.71 0.58 -23.35
CA SER A 140 -0.33 1.44 -22.78
C SER A 140 -0.54 1.17 -21.29
N ARG A 141 -0.37 -0.09 -20.85
CA ARG A 141 -0.45 -0.48 -19.43
C ARG A 141 0.61 0.18 -18.56
N LEU A 142 1.89 0.13 -18.96
CA LEU A 142 2.97 0.73 -18.18
C LEU A 142 2.84 2.26 -18.11
N ASN A 143 2.52 2.90 -19.24
CA ASN A 143 2.31 4.35 -19.30
C ASN A 143 1.16 4.80 -18.40
N LEU A 144 0.09 4.03 -18.40
CA LEU A 144 -1.10 4.28 -17.61
C LEU A 144 -0.84 4.09 -16.10
N SER A 145 -0.15 3.02 -15.71
CA SER A 145 0.32 2.84 -14.33
C SER A 145 1.17 4.00 -13.87
N ARG A 146 2.16 4.42 -14.68
CA ARG A 146 3.02 5.57 -14.38
C ARG A 146 2.23 6.88 -14.26
N THR A 147 1.22 7.07 -15.09
CA THR A 147 0.36 8.27 -15.07
C THR A 147 -0.46 8.34 -13.79
N TYR A 148 -1.08 7.23 -13.38
CA TYR A 148 -1.77 7.15 -12.10
C TYR A 148 -0.82 7.39 -10.92
N LEU A 149 0.35 6.75 -10.93
CA LEU A 149 1.34 6.89 -9.86
C LEU A 149 1.81 8.35 -9.70
N LYS A 150 2.04 9.06 -10.82
CA LYS A 150 2.32 10.51 -10.79
C LYS A 150 1.15 11.30 -10.22
N HIS A 151 -0.09 10.96 -10.59
CA HIS A 151 -1.29 11.63 -10.07
C HIS A 151 -1.40 11.51 -8.55
N ILE A 152 -1.07 10.35 -7.97
CA ILE A 152 -1.04 10.17 -6.52
C ILE A 152 0.28 10.63 -5.88
N GLY A 153 1.17 11.30 -6.61
CA GLY A 153 2.42 11.84 -6.08
C GLY A 153 3.42 10.78 -5.61
N ALA A 154 3.44 9.59 -6.24
CA ALA A 154 4.47 8.60 -5.98
C ALA A 154 5.81 9.01 -6.62
N TYR A 155 6.92 8.70 -5.96
CA TYR A 155 8.25 8.83 -6.55
C TYR A 155 8.49 7.65 -7.49
N LEU A 156 8.85 7.95 -8.73
CA LEU A 156 9.12 6.93 -9.75
C LEU A 156 10.61 6.89 -10.04
N ILE A 157 11.19 5.69 -9.93
CA ILE A 157 12.59 5.45 -10.24
C ILE A 157 12.65 4.39 -11.33
N ASP A 158 13.40 4.67 -12.40
CA ASP A 158 13.63 3.73 -13.48
C ASP A 158 15.05 3.19 -13.39
N ILE A 159 15.19 1.86 -13.33
CA ILE A 159 16.49 1.19 -13.33
C ILE A 159 16.62 0.39 -14.63
N GLN A 160 17.47 0.92 -15.52
CA GLN A 160 17.84 0.26 -16.76
C GLN A 160 18.67 -1.00 -16.48
N CYS A 161 18.22 -2.15 -17.00
CA CYS A 161 18.99 -3.40 -16.98
C CYS A 161 18.57 -4.31 -18.13
N ASN A 162 19.29 -5.40 -18.39
CA ASN A 162 18.83 -6.38 -19.37
C ASN A 162 17.54 -7.09 -18.86
N SER A 163 16.60 -7.37 -19.75
CA SER A 163 15.33 -8.04 -19.44
C SER A 163 15.51 -9.37 -18.68
N SER A 164 16.59 -10.12 -18.96
CA SER A 164 16.91 -11.39 -18.27
C SER A 164 17.21 -11.22 -16.78
N TYR A 165 17.65 -10.04 -16.35
CA TYR A 165 17.97 -9.73 -14.96
C TYR A 165 16.89 -8.94 -14.24
N ALA A 166 15.90 -8.40 -14.97
CA ALA A 166 14.94 -7.45 -14.44
C ALA A 166 14.17 -7.98 -13.22
N VAL A 167 13.77 -9.25 -13.23
CA VAL A 167 13.08 -9.88 -12.09
C VAL A 167 14.01 -9.97 -10.87
N LYS A 168 15.21 -10.54 -11.03
CA LYS A 168 16.20 -10.66 -9.94
C LYS A 168 16.57 -9.28 -9.37
N LEU A 169 16.79 -8.30 -10.23
CA LEU A 169 17.16 -6.96 -9.82
C LEU A 169 16.01 -6.25 -9.11
N SER A 170 14.76 -6.45 -9.52
CA SER A 170 13.60 -5.91 -8.80
C SER A 170 13.50 -6.41 -7.35
N GLN A 171 13.86 -7.68 -7.09
CA GLN A 171 13.93 -8.21 -5.72
C GLN A 171 15.10 -7.65 -4.91
N LEU A 172 16.18 -7.20 -5.56
CA LEU A 172 17.37 -6.71 -4.88
C LEU A 172 17.27 -5.20 -4.56
N VAL A 173 16.73 -4.42 -5.50
CA VAL A 173 16.64 -2.95 -5.42
C VAL A 173 15.91 -2.45 -4.18
N ARG A 174 14.91 -3.18 -3.70
CA ARG A 174 14.22 -2.85 -2.44
C ARG A 174 15.14 -2.83 -1.23
N VAL A 175 16.19 -3.65 -1.21
CA VAL A 175 17.18 -3.73 -0.11
C VAL A 175 18.17 -2.54 -0.18
N PHE A 176 18.23 -1.85 -1.30
CA PHE A 176 19.09 -0.71 -1.57
C PHE A 176 18.41 0.64 -1.32
N SER A 177 17.38 0.70 -0.48
CA SER A 177 16.74 1.96 -0.06
C SER A 177 17.72 3.00 0.49
N GLY A 178 18.84 2.56 1.08
CA GLY A 178 19.90 3.44 1.58
C GLY A 178 20.74 4.14 0.50
N PHE A 179 20.46 3.93 -0.78
CA PHE A 179 21.09 4.62 -1.91
C PHE A 179 20.16 5.63 -2.59
N LEU A 180 18.96 5.84 -2.05
CA LEU A 180 18.07 6.88 -2.54
C LEU A 180 18.69 8.26 -2.28
N PRO A 181 18.56 9.22 -3.21
CA PRO A 181 19.10 10.55 -3.02
C PRO A 181 18.36 11.27 -1.89
N ASP A 182 19.07 12.17 -1.21
CA ASP A 182 18.52 13.02 -0.13
C ASP A 182 17.32 13.87 -0.60
N SER A 183 17.20 14.11 -1.91
CA SER A 183 16.02 14.79 -2.49
C SER A 183 14.73 13.99 -2.39
N ILE A 184 14.81 12.68 -2.10
CA ILE A 184 13.66 11.80 -1.90
C ILE A 184 13.55 11.43 -0.42
N VAL A 185 14.61 10.85 0.15
CA VAL A 185 14.60 10.30 1.51
C VAL A 185 15.76 10.88 2.33
N HIS A 186 15.47 11.29 3.56
CA HIS A 186 16.43 11.78 4.54
C HIS A 186 16.73 10.74 5.62
N ASP A 187 17.83 10.91 6.36
CA ASP A 187 18.29 9.98 7.42
C ASP A 187 17.29 9.70 8.55
N ASN A 188 16.34 10.62 8.76
CA ASN A 188 15.32 10.51 9.80
C ASN A 188 14.00 9.93 9.28
N ASP A 189 13.88 9.63 7.99
CA ASP A 189 12.65 9.07 7.45
C ASP A 189 12.56 7.56 7.72
N ASP A 190 11.35 7.08 7.96
CA ASP A 190 11.08 5.66 8.13
C ASP A 190 10.85 5.01 6.75
N ILE A 191 11.72 4.07 6.38
CA ILE A 191 11.58 3.33 5.12
C ILE A 191 11.10 1.90 5.39
N LEU A 192 10.05 1.53 4.66
CA LEU A 192 9.49 0.20 4.59
C LEU A 192 9.73 -0.37 3.19
N THR A 193 10.39 -1.52 3.09
CA THR A 193 10.54 -2.25 1.83
C THR A 193 9.43 -3.28 1.71
N SER A 194 8.74 -3.36 0.57
CA SER A 194 7.61 -4.27 0.33
C SER A 194 7.69 -4.94 -1.05
N ASP A 195 6.91 -6.00 -1.24
CA ASP A 195 6.56 -6.48 -2.58
C ASP A 195 5.60 -5.55 -3.29
N SER A 196 5.64 -5.59 -4.62
CA SER A 196 4.72 -4.85 -5.49
C SER A 196 3.28 -5.37 -5.46
N ASP A 197 3.05 -6.58 -4.96
CA ASP A 197 1.74 -7.22 -4.82
C ASP A 197 1.23 -7.30 -3.37
N LEU A 198 1.99 -6.78 -2.39
CA LEU A 198 1.59 -6.75 -0.99
C LEU A 198 0.87 -5.44 -0.66
N MET A 199 -0.40 -5.55 -0.25
CA MET A 199 -1.26 -4.41 0.08
C MET A 199 -1.58 -4.40 1.58
N PRO A 200 -1.29 -3.32 2.31
CA PRO A 200 -1.59 -3.26 3.74
C PRO A 200 -3.10 -3.20 3.97
N LEU A 201 -3.67 -4.24 4.60
CA LEU A 201 -5.08 -4.27 4.98
C LEU A 201 -5.35 -3.56 6.30
N LYS A 202 -4.44 -3.66 7.26
CA LYS A 202 -4.55 -3.06 8.61
C LYS A 202 -3.38 -2.14 8.89
N THR A 203 -3.61 -0.83 8.86
CA THR A 203 -2.55 0.18 9.03
C THR A 203 -1.77 0.04 10.34
N SER A 204 -2.41 -0.41 11.42
CA SER A 204 -1.79 -0.58 12.73
C SER A 204 -0.64 -1.59 12.74
N GLU A 205 -0.68 -2.61 11.89
CA GLU A 205 0.34 -3.66 11.79
C GLU A 205 1.61 -3.16 11.11
N TYR A 206 1.52 -2.05 10.37
CA TYR A 206 2.62 -1.46 9.60
C TYR A 206 3.09 -0.15 10.23
N ARG A 207 2.71 0.19 11.46
CA ARG A 207 3.23 1.41 12.10
C ARG A 207 4.65 1.17 12.62
N PRO A 208 5.57 2.11 12.40
CA PRO A 208 6.86 2.06 13.04
C PRO A 208 6.72 2.01 14.56
N THR A 209 7.45 1.11 15.20
CA THR A 209 7.58 1.12 16.66
C THR A 209 8.56 2.22 17.08
N ASN A 210 8.35 2.84 18.23
CA ASN A 210 9.32 3.81 18.75
C ASN A 210 10.70 3.15 18.87
N ARG A 211 11.74 3.82 18.36
CA ARG A 211 13.15 3.36 18.36
C ARG A 211 13.49 2.20 17.41
N THR A 212 12.72 2.00 16.35
CA THR A 212 13.11 1.13 15.23
C THR A 212 13.35 1.97 13.99
N ASP A 213 14.51 1.82 13.36
CA ASP A 213 15.02 2.75 12.33
C ASP A 213 14.87 2.23 10.89
N GLY A 214 14.00 1.24 10.65
CA GLY A 214 13.68 0.74 9.32
C GLY A 214 12.98 -0.63 9.34
N PHE A 215 12.24 -0.92 8.27
CA PHE A 215 11.42 -2.13 8.16
C PHE A 215 11.68 -2.83 6.83
N ILE A 216 11.97 -4.12 6.90
CA ILE A 216 12.08 -4.97 5.71
C ILE A 216 10.93 -5.97 5.74
N PHE A 217 9.94 -5.79 4.87
CA PHE A 217 8.99 -6.83 4.54
C PHE A 217 9.53 -7.62 3.34
N ASN A 218 9.32 -8.93 3.39
CA ASN A 218 9.79 -9.94 2.44
C ASN A 218 11.16 -10.59 2.75
N ALA A 219 11.17 -11.39 3.81
CA ALA A 219 11.91 -12.64 3.83
C ALA A 219 11.03 -13.70 4.49
N PHE A 220 11.29 -14.97 4.22
CA PHE A 220 10.78 -16.15 4.95
C PHE A 220 11.26 -16.16 6.43
N CYS A 221 11.12 -15.03 7.13
CA CYS A 221 11.89 -14.70 8.31
C CYS A 221 11.08 -13.78 9.20
N CYS A 222 10.47 -14.38 10.22
CA CYS A 222 9.93 -13.67 11.37
C CYS A 222 11.10 -13.30 12.29
N GLY A 223 11.34 -12.02 12.55
CA GLY A 223 12.38 -11.61 13.50
C GLY A 223 12.80 -10.15 13.41
N SER A 224 13.76 -9.76 14.25
CA SER A 224 14.43 -8.46 14.16
C SER A 224 15.90 -8.66 13.80
N PHE A 225 16.50 -7.78 13.00
CA PHE A 225 17.95 -7.79 12.74
C PHE A 225 18.58 -6.45 13.13
N HIS A 226 19.89 -6.42 13.40
CA HIS A 226 20.61 -5.22 13.84
C HIS A 226 21.63 -4.77 12.79
N ARG A 227 21.70 -3.46 12.52
CA ARG A 227 22.70 -2.86 11.62
C ARG A 227 23.00 -1.43 12.07
N ARG A 228 24.28 -1.03 12.13
CA ARG A 228 24.71 0.33 12.50
C ARG A 228 24.12 0.85 13.83
N GLY A 229 24.03 -0.01 14.85
CA GLY A 229 23.46 0.34 16.16
C GLY A 229 21.94 0.46 16.19
N ARG A 230 21.26 0.08 15.09
CA ARG A 230 19.81 0.19 14.90
C ARG A 230 19.17 -1.18 14.78
N SER A 231 17.90 -1.32 15.20
CA SER A 231 17.12 -2.56 15.14
C SER A 231 15.99 -2.45 14.12
N TYR A 232 15.87 -3.47 13.27
CA TYR A 232 14.95 -3.52 12.13
C TYR A 232 13.99 -4.70 12.29
N ARG A 233 12.68 -4.45 12.26
CA ARG A 233 11.66 -5.51 12.42
C ARG A 233 11.24 -6.05 11.05
N MET A 234 11.28 -7.38 10.91
CA MET A 234 10.75 -8.11 9.77
C MET A 234 9.38 -8.68 10.14
N PHE A 235 8.42 -8.50 9.24
CA PHE A 235 7.05 -8.98 9.38
C PHE A 235 6.76 -10.04 8.33
N PRO A 236 5.87 -11.00 8.64
CA PRO A 236 5.52 -12.06 7.70
C PRO A 236 4.89 -11.47 6.43
N SER A 237 5.19 -12.10 5.30
CA SER A 237 4.50 -11.93 4.02
C SER A 237 3.07 -12.46 4.07
#